data_AF-A0A7E5W9T0-F1
#
_entry.id   AF-A0A7E5W9T0-F1
#
_cell.length_a   1.000
_cell.length_b   1.000
_cell.length_c   1.000
_cell.angle_alpha   90.00
_cell.angle_beta   90.00
_cell.angle_gamma   90.00
#
_symmetry.space_group_name_H-M   'P 1'
#
loop_
_entity.id
_entity.type
_entity.pdbx_description
1 polymer ?
#
loop_
_entity_poly.entity_id
_entity_poly.type
_entity_poly.pdbx_seq_one_letter_code
_entity_poly.pdbx_strand_id
1 'polypeptide(L)'
;MEDTDCPSNKTNEPIYYIVDTTDTVRVVVQVPRKFEQIYTVEWCLKEGQMKQDSSNFLNLTLSHHDMECVTMRMNFDFIVLSENGRGLERVQAKDGIPVCCRCRQMDKKEGK
;
A
#
# COMPACT_ATOMS: atom_id res chain seq x y z
N MET A 1 16.03 -9.03 -7.72
CA MET A 1 14.99 -9.84 -8.36
C MET A 1 13.79 -8.93 -8.48
N GLU A 2 13.48 -8.48 -9.69
CA GLU A 2 12.21 -7.80 -9.95
C GLU A 2 11.11 -8.85 -9.84
N ASP A 3 10.16 -8.66 -8.93
CA ASP A 3 8.96 -9.49 -8.83
C ASP A 3 8.12 -9.26 -10.09
N THR A 4 8.41 -10.03 -11.14
CA THR A 4 7.84 -9.88 -12.49
C THR A 4 6.36 -10.24 -12.58
N ASP A 5 5.80 -10.84 -11.52
CA ASP A 5 4.48 -11.43 -11.51
C ASP A 5 3.39 -10.41 -11.15
N CYS A 6 3.63 -9.60 -10.13
CA CYS A 6 2.77 -8.49 -9.75
C CYS A 6 3.53 -7.17 -9.93
N PRO A 7 3.41 -6.52 -11.11
CA PRO A 7 4.15 -5.29 -11.37
C PRO A 7 3.69 -4.21 -10.38
N SER A 8 4.64 -3.48 -9.82
CA SER A 8 4.39 -2.45 -8.81
C SER A 8 4.92 -1.08 -9.23
N ASN A 9 4.28 -0.05 -8.69
CA ASN A 9 4.81 1.32 -8.68
C ASN A 9 5.33 1.61 -7.29
N LYS A 10 6.42 2.38 -7.21
CA LYS A 10 6.98 2.85 -5.94
C LYS A 10 7.38 4.30 -6.01
N THR A 11 7.22 5.00 -4.89
CA THR A 11 7.79 6.33 -4.66
C THR A 11 8.46 6.36 -3.30
N ASN A 12 9.46 7.24 -3.16
CA ASN A 12 10.19 7.47 -1.93
C ASN A 12 10.31 8.99 -1.73
N GLU A 13 9.18 9.58 -1.35
CA GLU A 13 9.02 11.04 -1.20
C GLU A 13 8.37 11.36 0.15
N PRO A 14 8.55 12.58 0.68
CA PRO A 14 7.86 13.01 1.88
C PRO A 14 6.33 13.01 1.67
N ILE A 15 5.59 12.50 2.65
CA ILE A 15 4.13 12.54 2.65
C ILE A 15 3.67 13.85 3.30
N TYR A 16 3.10 14.76 2.53
CA TYR A 16 2.65 16.07 3.03
C TYR A 16 1.21 16.08 3.56
N TYR A 17 0.37 15.21 3.03
CA TYR A 17 -1.05 15.13 3.37
C TYR A 17 -1.47 13.68 3.50
N ILE A 18 -2.36 13.41 4.46
CA ILE A 18 -3.06 12.13 4.59
C ILE A 18 -4.53 12.39 4.83
N VAL A 19 -5.38 11.43 4.48
CA VAL A 19 -6.74 11.33 5.02
C VAL A 19 -6.63 10.45 6.26
N ASP A 20 -7.14 10.88 7.40
CA ASP A 20 -7.09 10.09 8.63
C ASP A 20 -8.31 9.16 8.80
N THR A 21 -8.31 8.35 9.85
CA THR A 21 -9.41 7.41 10.14
C THR A 21 -10.76 8.09 10.44
N THR A 22 -10.80 9.42 10.56
CA THR A 22 -12.03 10.22 10.74
C THR A 22 -12.52 10.85 9.44
N ASP A 23 -11.95 10.46 8.30
CA ASP A 23 -12.22 11.03 6.98
C ASP A 23 -11.77 12.50 6.81
N THR A 24 -10.82 12.96 7.63
CA THR A 24 -10.31 14.33 7.58
C THR A 24 -8.96 14.40 6.88
N VAL A 25 -8.76 15.41 6.01
CA VAL A 25 -7.45 15.70 5.42
C VAL A 25 -6.57 16.39 6.44
N ARG A 26 -5.44 15.78 6.79
CA ARG A 26 -4.48 16.28 7.78
C ARG A 26 -3.17 16.68 7.12
N VAL A 27 -2.62 17.81 7.56
CA VAL A 27 -1.30 18.30 7.12
C VAL A 27 -0.23 17.64 7.97
N VAL A 28 0.62 16.84 7.34
CA VAL A 28 1.75 16.15 7.97
C VAL A 28 2.86 17.15 8.23
N VAL A 29 3.41 17.13 9.44
CA VAL A 29 4.54 17.99 9.80
C VAL A 29 5.78 17.53 9.04
N GLN A 30 6.30 18.42 8.21
CA GLN A 30 7.53 18.25 7.46
C GLN A 30 8.42 19.47 7.70
N VAL A 31 9.65 19.24 8.16
CA VAL A 31 10.68 20.28 8.32
C VAL A 31 11.90 19.84 7.49
N PRO A 32 12.07 20.40 6.29
CA PRO A 32 13.14 19.98 5.38
C PRO A 32 14.49 19.94 6.07
N ARG A 33 15.24 18.84 5.91
CA ARG A 33 16.57 18.61 6.51
C ARG A 33 16.62 18.60 8.05
N LYS A 34 15.48 18.55 8.75
CA LYS A 34 15.42 18.45 10.22
C LYS A 34 14.49 17.35 10.72
N PHE A 35 13.30 17.26 10.13
CA PHE A 35 12.29 16.27 10.49
C PHE A 35 11.44 15.99 9.26
N GLU A 36 11.77 14.92 8.54
CA GLU A 36 11.03 14.50 7.37
C GLU A 36 10.44 13.12 7.60
N GLN A 37 9.12 13.02 7.46
CA GLN A 37 8.40 11.76 7.53
C GLN A 37 8.34 11.18 6.11
N ILE A 38 9.42 10.50 5.73
CA ILE A 38 9.61 9.87 4.41
C ILE A 38 9.31 8.38 4.55
N TYR A 39 8.42 7.88 3.69
CA TYR A 39 8.07 6.47 3.62
C TYR A 39 8.24 5.98 2.19
N THR A 40 8.77 4.78 2.02
CA THR A 40 8.64 4.06 0.76
C THR A 40 7.19 3.65 0.60
N VAL A 41 6.53 4.20 -0.41
CA VAL A 41 5.15 3.88 -0.75
C VAL A 41 5.17 3.01 -2.00
N GLU A 42 4.63 1.80 -1.91
CA GLU A 42 4.61 0.85 -3.02
C GLU A 42 3.24 0.20 -3.15
N TRP A 43 2.69 0.20 -4.37
CA TRP A 43 1.38 -0.37 -4.69
C TRP A 43 1.41 -1.16 -5.99
N CYS A 44 0.49 -2.12 -6.12
CA CYS A 44 0.34 -2.89 -7.35
C CYS A 44 -0.15 -1.99 -8.49
N LEU A 45 0.46 -2.13 -9.67
CA LEU A 45 -0.02 -1.48 -10.91
C LEU A 45 -1.40 -2.04 -11.33
N LYS A 46 -1.63 -3.33 -11.06
CA LYS A 46 -2.91 -4.00 -11.27
C LYS A 46 -3.17 -4.94 -10.10
N GLU A 47 -4.24 -4.67 -9.35
CA GLU A 47 -4.73 -5.57 -8.30
C GLU A 47 -5.76 -6.56 -8.85
N GLY A 48 -5.91 -7.67 -8.14
CA GLY A 48 -6.91 -8.70 -8.43
C GLY A 48 -6.32 -9.94 -9.10
N GLN A 49 -7.22 -10.77 -9.62
CA GLN A 49 -6.86 -12.10 -10.13
C GLN A 49 -5.87 -12.04 -11.30
N MET A 50 -4.84 -12.86 -11.18
CA MET A 50 -3.87 -13.07 -12.26
C MET A 50 -4.53 -13.89 -13.37
N LYS A 51 -4.51 -13.37 -14.59
CA LYS A 51 -5.02 -14.10 -15.76
C LYS A 51 -3.90 -14.97 -16.33
N GLN A 52 -4.25 -16.08 -16.97
CA GLN A 52 -3.29 -17.03 -17.57
C GLN A 52 -2.24 -16.39 -18.50
N ASP A 53 -2.56 -15.23 -19.10
CA ASP A 53 -1.66 -14.45 -19.97
C ASP A 53 -0.74 -13.45 -19.22
N SER A 54 -0.79 -13.34 -17.89
CA SER A 54 0.16 -12.53 -17.14
C SER A 54 1.52 -13.22 -17.15
N SER A 55 2.47 -12.65 -17.89
CA SER A 55 3.79 -13.20 -18.15
C SER A 55 4.50 -13.68 -16.87
N ASN A 56 5.15 -14.84 -16.99
CA ASN A 56 6.12 -15.49 -16.09
C ASN A 56 5.61 -16.62 -15.18
N PHE A 57 4.31 -16.81 -15.02
CA PHE A 57 3.82 -18.05 -14.42
C PHE A 57 3.92 -19.19 -15.43
N LEU A 58 4.80 -20.16 -15.15
CA LEU A 58 4.77 -21.48 -15.75
C LEU A 58 3.31 -22.00 -15.68
N ASN A 59 2.69 -22.22 -16.85
CA ASN A 59 1.28 -22.61 -17.07
C ASN A 59 0.73 -23.71 -16.12
N LEU A 60 1.60 -24.47 -15.48
CA LEU A 60 1.26 -25.53 -14.53
C LEU A 60 0.71 -25.01 -13.19
N THR A 61 1.22 -23.90 -12.64
CA THR A 61 0.88 -23.47 -11.26
C THR A 61 -0.47 -22.74 -11.18
N LEU A 62 -0.80 -21.90 -12.18
CA LEU A 62 -2.09 -21.21 -12.27
C LEU A 62 -3.26 -22.17 -12.57
N SER A 63 -2.98 -23.33 -13.17
CA SER A 63 -4.04 -24.33 -13.45
C SER A 63 -4.64 -24.94 -12.17
N HIS A 64 -3.85 -24.97 -11.08
CA HIS A 64 -4.26 -25.56 -9.81
C HIS A 64 -4.62 -24.53 -8.74
N HIS A 65 -4.10 -23.30 -8.81
CA HIS A 65 -4.26 -22.29 -7.77
C HIS A 65 -4.70 -20.94 -8.31
N ASP A 66 -5.79 -20.42 -7.74
CA ASP A 66 -6.23 -19.05 -8.01
C ASP A 66 -5.27 -18.09 -7.31
N MET A 67 -4.62 -17.20 -8.08
CA MET A 67 -3.67 -16.21 -7.54
C MET A 67 -4.16 -14.80 -7.81
N GLU A 68 -3.82 -13.87 -6.92
CA GLU A 68 -4.12 -12.45 -7.09
C GLU A 68 -2.95 -11.55 -6.67
N CYS A 69 -2.85 -10.40 -7.29
CA CYS A 69 -1.98 -9.31 -6.87
C CYS A 69 -2.71 -8.44 -5.84
N VAL A 70 -2.08 -8.23 -4.70
CA VAL A 70 -2.64 -7.41 -3.61
C VAL A 70 -1.62 -6.39 -3.10
N THR A 71 -2.05 -5.15 -2.93
CA THR A 71 -1.27 -4.13 -2.22
C THR A 71 -1.42 -4.35 -0.73
N MET A 72 -0.30 -4.57 -0.07
CA MET A 72 -0.25 -4.64 1.38
C MET A 72 -0.13 -3.22 1.95
N ARG A 73 -0.91 -2.96 2.99
CA ARG A 73 -0.95 -1.67 3.66
C ARG A 73 -0.52 -1.81 5.12
N MET A 74 0.13 -0.78 5.64
CA MET A 74 0.54 -0.69 7.03
C MET A 74 0.05 0.61 7.67
N ASN A 75 -0.32 0.52 8.95
CA ASN A 75 -0.70 1.68 9.74
C ASN A 75 0.57 2.32 10.30
N PHE A 76 0.83 3.55 9.86
CA PHE A 76 1.89 4.38 10.43
C PHE A 76 1.26 5.53 11.22
N ASP A 77 1.92 5.89 12.31
CA ASP A 77 1.60 7.09 13.07
C ASP A 77 2.26 8.30 12.40
N PHE A 78 1.44 9.28 12.03
CA PHE A 78 1.89 10.55 11.47
C PHE A 78 1.76 11.66 12.50
N ILE A 79 2.79 12.50 12.59
CA ILE A 79 2.70 13.77 13.31
C ILE A 79 2.10 14.81 12.38
N VAL A 80 0.94 15.36 12.76
CA VAL A 80 0.16 16.32 11.98
C VAL A 80 -0.09 17.60 12.78
N LEU A 81 -0.46 18.67 12.09
CA LEU A 81 -1.02 19.84 12.75
C LEU A 81 -2.42 19.51 13.32
N SER A 82 -2.67 19.95 14.54
CA SER A 82 -4.00 19.89 15.17
C SER A 82 -5.02 20.72 14.39
N GLU A 83 -6.28 20.29 14.38
CA GLU A 83 -7.35 20.99 13.64
C GLU A 83 -7.65 22.37 14.22
N ASN A 84 -7.49 22.52 15.53
CA ASN A 84 -7.64 23.80 16.21
C ASN A 84 -6.42 24.74 15.98
N GLY A 85 -5.41 24.30 15.21
CA GLY A 85 -4.19 25.05 14.92
C GLY A 85 -3.27 25.24 16.13
N ARG A 86 -3.54 24.58 17.26
CA ARG A 86 -2.81 24.72 18.52
C ARG A 86 -2.10 23.42 18.87
N GLY A 87 -0.97 23.22 18.22
CA GLY A 87 -0.05 22.12 18.52
C GLY A 87 -0.09 20.99 17.51
N LEU A 88 0.49 19.86 17.92
CA LEU A 88 0.69 18.68 17.08
C LEU A 88 -0.15 17.52 17.60
N GLU A 89 -0.63 16.70 16.68
CA GLU A 89 -1.38 15.49 16.98
C GLU A 89 -0.74 14.30 16.28
N ARG A 90 -1.02 13.11 16.81
CA ARG A 90 -0.64 11.86 16.19
C ARG A 90 -1.90 11.20 15.64
N VAL A 91 -1.88 10.89 14.35
CA VAL A 91 -3.02 10.28 13.66
C VAL A 91 -2.53 9.17 12.74
N GLN A 92 -3.44 8.31 12.29
CA GLN A 92 -3.16 7.25 11.33
C GLN A 92 -3.88 7.54 10.02
N ALA A 93 -3.24 7.22 8.90
CA ALA A 93 -3.87 7.33 7.59
C ALA A 93 -5.01 6.31 7.45
N LYS A 94 -6.11 6.74 6.83
CA LYS A 94 -7.22 5.88 6.45
C LYS A 94 -6.71 4.75 5.55
N ASP A 95 -7.16 3.54 5.84
CA ASP A 95 -6.79 2.29 5.16
C ASP A 95 -5.29 1.92 5.21
N GLY A 96 -4.45 2.73 5.87
CA GLY A 96 -3.00 2.53 5.93
C GLY A 96 -2.26 2.92 4.64
N ILE A 97 -0.94 3.03 4.76
CA ILE A 97 -0.03 3.38 3.66
C ILE A 97 0.34 2.11 2.91
N PRO A 98 0.28 2.10 1.57
CA PRO A 98 0.69 0.96 0.78
C PRO A 98 2.21 0.81 0.81
N VAL A 99 2.70 -0.38 1.21
CA VAL A 99 4.13 -0.64 1.47
C VAL A 99 4.76 -1.69 0.56
N CYS A 100 3.96 -2.56 -0.04
CA CYS A 100 4.44 -3.52 -1.03
C CYS A 100 3.29 -4.07 -1.89
N CYS A 101 3.64 -4.54 -3.09
CA CYS A 101 2.79 -5.37 -3.91
C CYS A 101 3.24 -6.83 -3.81
N ARG A 102 2.30 -7.77 -3.66
CA ARG A 102 2.64 -9.20 -3.65
C ARG A 102 1.59 -10.09 -4.30
N CYS A 103 2.03 -11.26 -4.75
CA CYS A 103 1.15 -12.36 -5.11
C CYS A 103 0.58 -13.02 -3.84
N ARG A 104 -0.73 -13.27 -3.81
CA ARG A 104 -1.41 -14.07 -2.79
C ARG A 104 -2.16 -15.22 -3.45
N GLN A 105 -1.96 -16.42 -2.93
CA GLN A 105 -2.76 -17.58 -3.28
C GLN A 105 -4.14 -17.49 -2.60
N MET A 106 -5.19 -17.69 -3.38
CA MET A 106 -6.56 -17.78 -2.89
C MET A 106 -6.89 -19.24 -2.59
N ASP A 107 -7.53 -19.49 -1.45
CA ASP A 107 -8.13 -20.79 -1.18
C ASP A 107 -9.31 -20.99 -2.14
N LYS A 108 -9.28 -22.06 -2.94
CA LYS A 108 -10.46 -22.47 -3.70
C LYS A 108 -11.54 -22.82 -2.69
N LYS A 109 -12.65 -22.06 -2.70
CA LYS A 109 -13.86 -22.46 -1.98
C LYS A 109 -14.33 -23.78 -2.60
N GLU A 110 -14.06 -24.89 -1.93
CA GLU A 110 -14.72 -26.15 -2.24
C GLU A 110 -16.22 -25.93 -2.05
N GLY A 111 -16.94 -25.82 -3.16
CA GLY A 111 -18.39 -25.80 -3.18
C GLY A 111 -18.90 -27.10 -2.60
N LYS A 112 -19.68 -27.01 -1.52
CA LYS A 112 -20.44 -28.11 -0.94
C LYS A 112 -21.86 -28.07 -1.48
#